data_AF-M4YMW2-F1
#
_entry.id   AF-M4YMW2-F1
#
_cell.length_a   1.000
_cell.length_b   1.000
_cell.length_c   1.000
_cell.angle_alpha   90.00
_cell.angle_beta   90.00
_cell.angle_gamma   90.00
#
_symmetry.space_group_name_H-M   'P 1'
#
loop_
_entity.id
_entity.type
_entity.pdbx_description
1 polymer ?
#
loop_
_entity_poly.entity_id
_entity_poly.type
_entity_poly.pdbx_seq_one_letter_code
_entity_poly.pdbx_strand_id
1 'polypeptide(L)'
;MSYAQFLSDKLKAAGADEGCMLTVESSGKSYRGVLMPHHEFSGEDILILKMKSGYNVGIRMDKDSSVKVESKPVERVKNEDLPKPKDGLKTIVLIGTGGTIASYVDYRTGAVHPALSTADMINAVPEIMDIANLQAKVLFSIFSENMTVPHWQKLAEAIAEELNNGADGVIVPHGTDTMGYTAAAVSFMLGDVSKPVVFVGAQRSSDRPSSDASSNLMAAARFIVNGNRAGVFVCMHDTPGDDSFAIHAGTRVRKMHSSRRDAFQSINVPPVAHLDRDGKITFNTPGRPVSKDRCEVSPDMC
;
A
#
# COMPACT_ATOMS: atom_id res chain seq x y z
N MET A 1 25.60 4.35 -2.99
CA MET A 1 25.35 4.06 -4.42
C MET A 1 25.80 5.27 -5.21
N SER A 2 26.96 5.19 -5.84
CA SER A 2 27.49 6.32 -6.59
C SER A 2 28.05 5.84 -7.90
N TYR A 3 27.71 6.54 -8.97
CA TYR A 3 28.47 6.44 -10.21
C TYR A 3 29.94 6.72 -9.94
N ALA A 4 30.81 6.15 -10.77
CA ALA A 4 32.23 6.48 -10.79
C ALA A 4 32.37 8.01 -10.95
N GLN A 5 33.39 8.60 -10.32
CA GLN A 5 33.53 10.06 -10.23
C GLN A 5 33.40 10.74 -11.59
N PHE A 6 34.04 10.17 -12.64
CA PHE A 6 33.98 10.73 -13.99
C PHE A 6 32.55 10.79 -14.57
N LEU A 7 31.72 9.79 -14.27
CA LEU A 7 30.35 9.71 -14.76
C LEU A 7 29.44 10.63 -13.93
N SER A 8 29.63 10.69 -12.61
CA SER A 8 28.98 11.68 -11.75
C SER A 8 29.26 13.11 -12.24
N ASP A 9 30.51 13.43 -12.56
CA ASP A 9 30.91 14.75 -13.06
C ASP A 9 30.29 15.05 -14.43
N LYS A 10 30.23 14.06 -15.34
CA LYS A 10 29.56 14.20 -16.65
C LYS A 10 28.06 14.47 -16.51
N LEU A 11 27.36 13.73 -15.65
CA LEU A 11 25.93 13.94 -15.41
C LEU A 11 25.67 15.33 -14.82
N LYS A 12 26.46 15.71 -13.81
CA LYS A 12 26.38 17.03 -13.18
C LYS A 12 26.67 18.17 -14.16
N ALA A 13 27.70 18.03 -15.00
CA ALA A 13 28.05 19.02 -16.01
C ALA A 13 26.97 19.17 -17.09
N ALA A 14 26.29 18.08 -17.45
CA ALA A 14 25.17 18.09 -18.39
C ALA A 14 23.86 18.62 -17.75
N GLY A 15 23.81 18.77 -16.42
CA GLY A 15 22.57 19.06 -15.69
C GLY A 15 21.55 17.94 -15.80
N ALA A 16 22.03 16.69 -15.89
CA ALA A 16 21.21 15.49 -16.03
C ALA A 16 20.79 14.97 -14.64
N ASP A 17 19.48 14.92 -14.43
CA ASP A 17 18.86 14.33 -13.24
C ASP A 17 18.03 13.10 -13.63
N GLU A 18 17.69 12.24 -12.67
CA GLU A 18 16.80 11.11 -12.91
C GLU A 18 15.48 11.59 -13.55
N GLY A 19 14.98 10.85 -14.55
CA GLY A 19 13.82 11.25 -15.33
C GLY A 19 14.08 12.23 -16.48
N CYS A 20 15.31 12.76 -16.63
CA CYS A 20 15.69 13.52 -17.82
C CYS A 20 15.69 12.65 -19.08
N MET A 21 15.26 13.21 -20.21
CA MET A 21 15.50 12.61 -21.52
C MET A 21 16.95 12.89 -21.93
N LEU A 22 17.74 11.84 -22.14
CA LEU A 22 19.14 11.95 -22.52
C LEU A 22 19.38 11.37 -23.92
N THR A 23 20.35 11.97 -24.60
CA THR A 23 21.11 11.33 -25.67
C THR A 23 22.53 11.07 -25.16
N VAL A 24 22.99 9.83 -25.29
CA VAL A 24 24.25 9.32 -24.75
C VAL A 24 25.04 8.66 -25.86
N GLU A 25 26.32 9.03 -26.00
CA GLU A 25 27.23 8.36 -26.93
C GLU A 25 28.30 7.63 -26.12
N SER A 26 28.47 6.34 -26.42
CA SER A 26 29.51 5.50 -25.81
C SER A 26 29.94 4.41 -26.78
N SER A 27 31.25 4.14 -26.85
CA SER A 27 31.83 3.08 -27.70
C SER A 27 31.36 3.13 -29.17
N GLY A 28 31.20 4.34 -29.73
CA GLY A 28 30.75 4.55 -31.11
C GLY A 28 29.25 4.30 -31.36
N LYS A 29 28.45 4.10 -30.31
CA LYS A 29 27.00 3.94 -30.40
C LYS A 29 26.29 5.12 -29.75
N SER A 30 25.16 5.54 -30.33
CA SER A 30 24.29 6.57 -29.78
C SER A 30 23.02 5.93 -29.23
N TYR A 31 22.65 6.34 -28.02
CA TYR A 31 21.47 5.87 -27.30
C TYR A 31 20.62 7.06 -26.90
N ARG A 32 19.30 6.90 -26.94
CA ARG A 32 18.35 7.92 -26.54
C ARG A 32 17.30 7.32 -25.62
N GLY A 33 17.20 7.85 -24.41
CA GLY A 33 16.35 7.26 -23.37
C GLY A 33 16.28 8.09 -22.09
N VAL A 34 15.29 7.78 -21.26
CA VAL A 34 15.08 8.48 -19.98
C VAL A 34 16.12 7.97 -19.00
N LEU A 35 16.80 8.87 -18.29
CA LEU A 35 17.74 8.48 -17.24
C LEU A 35 17.00 7.78 -16.11
N MET A 36 17.45 6.56 -15.79
CA MET A 36 16.88 5.73 -14.73
C MET A 36 17.76 5.76 -13.49
N PRO A 37 17.20 5.48 -12.30
CA PRO A 37 17.99 5.37 -11.07
C PRO A 37 19.10 4.31 -11.19
N HIS A 38 20.26 4.58 -10.60
CA HIS A 38 21.35 3.61 -10.50
C HIS A 38 21.04 2.61 -9.39
N HIS A 39 20.95 1.33 -9.72
CA HIS A 39 20.64 0.28 -8.74
C HIS A 39 21.90 -0.40 -8.21
N GLU A 40 21.86 -0.95 -6.98
CA GLU A 40 23.02 -1.55 -6.29
C GLU A 40 23.77 -2.64 -7.08
N PHE A 41 23.08 -3.34 -7.98
CA PHE A 41 23.69 -4.38 -8.83
C PHE A 41 24.45 -3.85 -10.06
N SER A 42 24.40 -2.55 -10.36
CA SER A 42 25.09 -1.97 -11.52
C SER A 42 26.52 -1.57 -11.18
N GLY A 43 27.44 -1.82 -12.11
CA GLY A 43 28.79 -1.24 -12.03
C GLY A 43 28.74 0.29 -11.96
N GLU A 44 29.71 0.89 -11.29
CA GLU A 44 29.79 2.34 -11.10
C GLU A 44 29.91 3.12 -12.43
N ASP A 45 30.37 2.45 -13.48
CA ASP A 45 30.54 2.96 -14.85
C ASP A 45 29.31 2.69 -15.75
N ILE A 46 28.22 2.13 -15.22
CA ILE A 46 27.04 1.78 -16.01
C ILE A 46 25.95 2.83 -15.82
N LEU A 47 25.57 3.48 -16.92
CA LEU A 47 24.41 4.36 -17.00
C LEU A 47 23.19 3.58 -17.46
N ILE A 48 22.03 3.74 -16.81
CA ILE A 48 20.80 3.03 -17.19
C ILE A 48 19.86 4.00 -17.90
N LEU A 49 19.45 3.67 -19.13
CA LEU A 49 18.44 4.41 -19.88
C LEU A 49 17.20 3.55 -20.14
N LYS A 50 16.01 4.15 -20.00
CA LYS A 50 14.77 3.58 -20.53
C LYS A 50 14.53 4.07 -21.94
N MET A 51 14.60 3.15 -22.90
CA MET A 51 14.45 3.44 -24.32
C MET A 51 12.98 3.75 -24.66
N LYS A 52 12.73 4.37 -25.83
CA LYS A 52 11.37 4.62 -26.34
C LYS A 52 10.50 3.35 -26.43
N SER A 53 11.12 2.18 -26.61
CA SER A 53 10.45 0.88 -26.61
C SER A 53 9.95 0.43 -25.23
N GLY A 54 10.36 1.11 -24.15
CA GLY A 54 10.02 0.78 -22.77
C GLY A 54 11.07 -0.08 -22.04
N TYR A 55 12.05 -0.62 -22.76
CA TYR A 55 13.13 -1.45 -22.21
C TYR A 55 14.20 -0.59 -21.50
N ASN A 56 14.66 -1.07 -20.35
CA ASN A 56 15.82 -0.52 -19.66
C ASN A 56 17.09 -1.15 -20.23
N VAL A 57 18.09 -0.32 -20.56
CA VAL A 57 19.39 -0.75 -21.10
C VAL A 57 20.51 -0.16 -20.25
N GLY A 58 21.41 -1.01 -19.79
CA GLY A 58 22.67 -0.59 -19.16
C GLY A 58 23.72 -0.28 -20.22
N ILE A 59 24.26 0.93 -20.19
CA ILE A 59 25.26 1.44 -21.11
C ILE A 59 26.54 1.64 -20.31
N ARG A 60 27.60 0.92 -20.68
CA ARG A 60 28.93 1.16 -20.10
C ARG A 60 29.45 2.51 -20.57
N MET A 61 29.87 3.34 -19.64
CA MET A 61 30.40 4.67 -19.88
C MET A 61 31.91 4.65 -19.68
N ASP A 62 32.62 5.40 -20.51
CA ASP A 62 34.05 5.64 -20.40
C ASP A 62 34.32 7.16 -20.37
N LYS A 63 35.60 7.54 -20.34
CA LYS A 63 36.01 8.95 -20.29
C LYS A 63 35.65 9.72 -21.56
N ASP A 64 35.56 9.04 -22.71
CA ASP A 64 35.29 9.65 -24.02
C ASP A 64 33.79 9.73 -24.31
N SER A 65 32.97 9.01 -23.54
CA SER A 65 31.51 9.01 -23.66
C SER A 65 30.91 10.40 -23.39
N SER A 66 29.81 10.73 -24.07
CA SER A 66 29.13 12.02 -23.96
C SER A 66 27.70 11.86 -23.48
N VAL A 67 27.19 12.88 -22.77
CA VAL A 67 25.81 12.94 -22.29
C VAL A 67 25.22 14.31 -22.64
N LYS A 68 24.03 14.32 -23.23
CA LYS A 68 23.27 15.52 -23.56
C LYS A 68 21.85 15.41 -23.03
N VAL A 69 21.42 16.40 -22.25
CA VAL A 69 20.02 16.52 -21.80
C VAL A 69 19.19 17.12 -22.93
N GLU A 70 18.12 16.45 -23.32
CA GLU A 70 17.15 16.94 -24.30
C GLU A 70 15.95 17.62 -23.63
N SER A 71 15.48 17.08 -22.50
CA SER A 71 14.38 17.66 -21.74
C SER A 71 14.40 17.21 -20.28
N LYS A 72 13.88 18.06 -19.39
CA LYS A 72 13.64 17.73 -17.99
C LYS A 72 12.30 17.00 -17.80
N PRO A 73 12.14 16.20 -16.73
CA PRO A 73 10.85 15.59 -16.41
C PRO A 73 9.79 16.68 -16.16
N VAL A 74 8.62 16.49 -16.76
CA VAL A 74 7.43 17.32 -16.50
C VAL A 74 6.67 16.70 -15.34
N GLU A 75 6.55 17.44 -14.24
CA GLU A 75 5.66 17.10 -13.14
C GLU A 75 4.21 17.20 -13.61
N ARG A 76 3.45 16.11 -13.45
CA ARG A 76 2.00 16.15 -13.63
C ARG A 76 1.38 16.60 -12.33
N VAL A 77 0.69 17.73 -12.36
CA VAL A 77 -0.20 18.15 -11.27
C VAL A 77 -1.31 17.10 -11.16
N LYS A 78 -1.40 16.44 -10.01
CA LYS A 78 -2.51 15.52 -9.72
C LYS A 78 -3.75 16.34 -9.42
N ASN A 79 -4.91 15.89 -9.90
CA ASN A 79 -6.18 16.47 -9.48
C ASN A 79 -6.49 15.98 -8.07
N GLU A 80 -6.53 16.91 -7.11
CA GLU A 80 -6.78 16.63 -5.70
C GLU A 80 -8.26 16.73 -5.31
N ASP A 81 -9.16 16.94 -6.29
CA ASP A 81 -10.60 17.05 -6.02
C ASP A 81 -11.14 15.75 -5.41
N LEU A 82 -11.31 15.78 -4.08
CA LEU A 82 -11.93 14.70 -3.36
C LEU A 82 -13.42 14.66 -3.68
N PRO A 83 -14.01 13.47 -3.94
CA PRO A 83 -15.44 13.34 -4.07
C PRO A 83 -16.12 13.83 -2.78
N LYS A 84 -17.20 14.61 -2.93
CA LYS A 84 -18.00 15.01 -1.78
C LYS A 84 -18.63 13.77 -1.14
N PRO A 85 -18.72 13.70 0.21
CA PRO A 85 -19.45 12.64 0.88
C PRO A 85 -20.87 12.50 0.35
N LYS A 86 -21.32 11.26 0.12
CA LYS A 86 -22.68 10.93 -0.27
C LYS A 86 -23.53 10.68 0.99
N ASP A 87 -24.71 11.27 1.03
CA ASP A 87 -25.65 11.04 2.14
C ASP A 87 -26.09 9.58 2.21
N GLY A 88 -26.23 9.05 3.43
CA GLY A 88 -26.68 7.68 3.70
C GLY A 88 -25.60 6.60 3.63
N LEU A 89 -24.38 6.93 3.17
CA LEU A 89 -23.24 6.01 3.24
C LEU A 89 -22.46 6.16 4.55
N LYS A 90 -21.98 5.03 5.07
CA LYS A 90 -21.07 5.00 6.22
C LYS A 90 -19.73 5.64 5.88
N THR A 91 -19.06 6.20 6.88
CA THR A 91 -17.73 6.80 6.72
C THR A 91 -16.65 5.83 7.19
N ILE A 92 -15.71 5.50 6.30
CA ILE A 92 -14.55 4.67 6.60
C ILE A 92 -13.29 5.52 6.48
N VAL A 93 -12.42 5.42 7.49
CA VAL A 93 -11.10 6.06 7.47
C VAL A 93 -10.04 5.03 7.11
N LEU A 94 -9.27 5.31 6.05
CA LEU A 94 -8.08 4.56 5.69
C LEU A 94 -6.87 5.15 6.44
N ILE A 95 -6.22 4.35 7.28
CA ILE A 95 -4.98 4.75 7.95
C ILE A 95 -3.80 4.06 7.27
N GLY A 96 -3.15 4.77 6.35
CA GLY A 96 -1.99 4.28 5.63
C GLY A 96 -0.79 4.09 6.56
N THR A 97 -0.26 2.88 6.63
CA THR A 97 0.96 2.56 7.38
C THR A 97 2.16 2.20 6.50
N GLY A 98 1.96 2.32 5.18
CA GLY A 98 2.78 1.71 4.14
C GLY A 98 2.07 0.51 3.52
N GLY A 99 2.87 -0.42 2.98
CA GLY A 99 2.36 -1.64 2.37
C GLY A 99 1.83 -1.46 0.95
N THR A 100 1.65 -2.59 0.28
CA THR A 100 1.48 -2.69 -1.16
C THR A 100 0.18 -2.07 -1.70
N ILE A 101 -0.90 -2.03 -0.92
CA ILE A 101 -2.18 -1.45 -1.37
C ILE A 101 -2.05 0.05 -1.65
N ALA A 102 -1.23 0.76 -0.88
CA ALA A 102 -1.03 2.19 -0.99
C ALA A 102 0.18 2.51 -1.87
N SER A 103 0.28 1.92 -3.07
CA SER A 103 1.36 2.18 -4.03
C SER A 103 0.88 2.14 -5.49
N TYR A 104 1.53 2.88 -6.39
CA TYR A 104 1.31 2.82 -7.84
C TYR A 104 2.65 2.87 -8.59
N VAL A 105 2.70 2.39 -9.84
CA VAL A 105 3.88 2.49 -10.70
C VAL A 105 3.78 3.66 -11.65
N ASP A 106 4.80 4.52 -11.65
CA ASP A 106 5.03 5.43 -12.76
C ASP A 106 5.74 4.66 -13.88
N TYR A 107 5.01 4.26 -14.93
CA TYR A 107 5.57 3.51 -16.04
C TYR A 107 6.64 4.28 -16.84
N ARG A 108 6.72 5.62 -16.71
CA ARG A 108 7.78 6.41 -17.35
C ARG A 108 9.12 6.18 -16.68
N THR A 109 9.14 6.10 -15.36
CA THR A 109 10.35 5.94 -14.53
C THR A 109 10.52 4.51 -14.02
N GLY A 110 9.50 3.64 -14.17
CA GLY A 110 9.46 2.32 -13.55
C GLY A 110 9.42 2.34 -12.02
N ALA A 111 9.35 3.51 -11.39
CA ALA A 111 9.38 3.65 -9.94
C ALA A 111 8.01 3.31 -9.34
N VAL A 112 8.04 2.67 -8.17
CA VAL A 112 6.87 2.43 -7.34
C VAL A 112 6.77 3.58 -6.35
N HIS A 113 5.69 4.34 -6.41
CA HIS A 113 5.41 5.45 -5.50
C HIS A 113 4.33 5.06 -4.51
N PRO A 114 4.46 5.40 -3.23
CA PRO A 114 3.35 5.26 -2.29
C PRO A 114 2.20 6.22 -2.65
N ALA A 115 0.98 5.84 -2.33
CA ALA A 115 -0.18 6.71 -2.32
C ALA A 115 -0.07 7.64 -1.10
N LEU A 116 0.04 8.94 -1.35
CA LEU A 116 0.37 9.92 -0.31
C LEU A 116 -0.86 10.72 0.17
N SER A 117 -2.00 10.55 -0.48
CA SER A 117 -3.23 11.28 -0.17
C SER A 117 -4.47 10.40 -0.24
N THR A 118 -5.58 10.89 0.31
CA THR A 118 -6.91 10.29 0.12
C THR A 118 -7.29 10.20 -1.35
N ALA A 119 -6.98 11.24 -2.15
CA ALA A 119 -7.25 11.25 -3.58
C ALA A 119 -6.48 10.13 -4.30
N ASP A 120 -5.23 9.90 -3.93
CA ASP A 120 -4.42 8.81 -4.51
C ASP A 120 -5.03 7.43 -4.22
N MET A 121 -5.46 7.18 -2.99
CA MET A 121 -6.08 5.90 -2.62
C MET A 121 -7.46 5.70 -3.27
N ILE A 122 -8.29 6.75 -3.33
CA ILE A 122 -9.60 6.70 -4.00
C ILE A 122 -9.43 6.46 -5.49
N ASN A 123 -8.51 7.18 -6.15
CA ASN A 123 -8.29 7.04 -7.59
C ASN A 123 -7.74 5.66 -7.97
N ALA A 124 -7.11 4.94 -7.04
CA ALA A 124 -6.65 3.57 -7.27
C ALA A 124 -7.80 2.54 -7.26
N VAL A 125 -8.90 2.80 -6.54
CA VAL A 125 -10.05 1.91 -6.41
C VAL A 125 -11.35 2.73 -6.37
N PRO A 126 -11.76 3.38 -7.47
CA PRO A 126 -12.89 4.32 -7.45
C PRO A 126 -14.22 3.69 -7.04
N GLU A 127 -14.42 2.40 -7.32
CA GLU A 127 -15.64 1.64 -7.02
C GLU A 127 -15.92 1.54 -5.51
N ILE A 128 -14.92 1.74 -4.65
CA ILE A 128 -15.12 1.75 -3.20
C ILE A 128 -16.04 2.89 -2.73
N MET A 129 -16.13 3.97 -3.52
CA MET A 129 -16.97 5.15 -3.24
C MET A 129 -18.46 4.88 -3.44
N ASP A 130 -18.83 3.72 -3.99
CA ASP A 130 -20.21 3.24 -4.02
C ASP A 130 -20.56 2.39 -2.79
N ILE A 131 -19.55 2.01 -2.00
CA ILE A 131 -19.69 1.21 -0.78
C ILE A 131 -19.74 2.13 0.45
N ALA A 132 -18.83 3.12 0.52
CA ALA A 132 -18.68 3.99 1.69
C ALA A 132 -18.12 5.37 1.31
N ASN A 133 -18.35 6.35 2.19
CA ASN A 133 -17.60 7.61 2.19
C ASN A 133 -16.19 7.33 2.70
N LEU A 134 -15.18 7.68 1.92
CA LEU A 134 -13.79 7.47 2.31
C LEU A 134 -13.10 8.75 2.76
N GLN A 135 -12.37 8.61 3.86
CA GLN A 135 -11.33 9.54 4.27
C GLN A 135 -10.02 8.76 4.35
N ALA A 136 -8.89 9.42 4.20
CA ALA A 136 -7.61 8.74 4.39
C ALA A 136 -6.58 9.65 5.03
N LYS A 137 -5.75 9.06 5.90
CA LYS A 137 -4.56 9.71 6.44
C LYS A 137 -3.37 8.76 6.30
N VAL A 138 -2.22 9.32 5.97
CA VAL A 138 -0.96 8.56 5.99
C VAL A 138 -0.34 8.78 7.37
N LEU A 139 -0.25 7.71 8.16
CA LEU A 139 0.36 7.74 9.48
C LEU A 139 1.87 7.45 9.36
N PHE A 140 2.22 6.42 8.59
CA PHE A 140 3.61 6.03 8.29
C PHE A 140 3.75 5.59 6.83
N SER A 141 4.98 5.54 6.34
CA SER A 141 5.36 4.90 5.08
C SER A 141 6.59 4.02 5.29
N ILE A 142 6.39 2.90 6.02
CA ILE A 142 7.46 1.97 6.37
C ILE A 142 7.15 0.54 5.89
N PHE A 143 8.19 -0.25 5.68
CA PHE A 143 8.03 -1.70 5.48
C PHE A 143 7.53 -2.37 6.75
N SER A 144 6.69 -3.38 6.61
CA SER A 144 6.11 -4.12 7.74
C SER A 144 7.17 -4.72 8.67
N GLU A 145 8.30 -5.12 8.10
CA GLU A 145 9.48 -5.71 8.72
C GLU A 145 10.19 -4.72 9.64
N ASN A 146 9.99 -3.41 9.43
CA ASN A 146 10.56 -2.33 10.23
C ASN A 146 9.56 -1.80 11.29
N MET A 147 8.35 -2.37 11.38
CA MET A 147 7.42 -1.98 12.44
C MET A 147 7.90 -2.47 13.80
N THR A 148 7.71 -1.60 14.80
CA THR A 148 8.11 -1.83 16.19
C THR A 148 6.98 -1.40 17.12
N VAL A 149 7.10 -1.73 18.41
CA VAL A 149 6.07 -1.40 19.43
C VAL A 149 5.63 0.07 19.41
N PRO A 150 6.54 1.08 19.35
CA PRO A 150 6.13 2.48 19.22
C PRO A 150 5.25 2.80 18.00
N HIS A 151 5.41 2.07 16.90
CA HIS A 151 4.55 2.22 15.73
C HIS A 151 3.16 1.66 16.00
N TRP A 152 3.07 0.52 16.69
CA TRP A 152 1.79 -0.09 17.08
C TRP A 152 1.01 0.80 18.07
N GLN A 153 1.68 1.40 19.05
CA GLN A 153 1.08 2.34 20.01
C GLN A 153 0.46 3.54 19.28
N LYS A 154 1.26 4.23 18.45
CA LYS A 154 0.78 5.36 17.65
C LYS A 154 -0.35 4.97 16.69
N LEU A 155 -0.30 3.76 16.12
CA LEU A 155 -1.38 3.26 15.27
C LEU A 155 -2.68 3.05 16.08
N ALA A 156 -2.61 2.45 17.26
CA ALA A 156 -3.77 2.26 18.12
C ALA A 156 -4.39 3.60 18.56
N GLU A 157 -3.56 4.58 18.95
CA GLU A 157 -4.00 5.96 19.25
C GLU A 157 -4.72 6.59 18.04
N ALA A 158 -4.10 6.52 16.87
CA ALA A 158 -4.67 7.07 15.64
C ALA A 158 -5.97 6.39 15.24
N ILE A 159 -6.13 5.08 15.47
CA ILE A 159 -7.37 4.35 15.22
C ILE A 159 -8.47 4.81 16.18
N ALA A 160 -8.18 4.85 17.48
CA ALA A 160 -9.15 5.23 18.49
C ALA A 160 -9.64 6.67 18.29
N GLU A 161 -8.75 7.59 17.92
CA GLU A 161 -9.08 8.97 17.55
C GLU A 161 -10.12 9.01 16.43
N GLU A 162 -9.90 8.31 15.32
CA GLU A 162 -10.83 8.32 14.18
C GLU A 162 -12.18 7.71 14.52
N LEU A 163 -12.20 6.60 15.26
CA LEU A 163 -13.44 5.95 15.70
C LEU A 163 -14.27 6.86 16.63
N ASN A 164 -13.58 7.60 17.51
CA ASN A 164 -14.19 8.57 18.42
C ASN A 164 -14.64 9.85 17.70
N ASN A 165 -13.98 10.23 16.62
CA ASN A 165 -14.34 11.36 15.75
C ASN A 165 -15.49 11.04 14.78
N GLY A 166 -16.07 9.85 14.87
CA GLY A 166 -17.31 9.49 14.16
C GLY A 166 -17.12 8.54 12.98
N ALA A 167 -15.92 8.04 12.69
CA ALA A 167 -15.74 7.00 11.69
C ALA A 167 -16.56 5.75 12.05
N ASP A 168 -17.25 5.15 11.07
CA ASP A 168 -18.02 3.91 11.27
C ASP A 168 -17.12 2.65 11.31
N GLY A 169 -15.89 2.79 10.83
CA GLY A 169 -14.84 1.79 10.90
C GLY A 169 -13.54 2.31 10.32
N VAL A 170 -12.45 1.60 10.59
CA VAL A 170 -11.12 1.93 10.10
C VAL A 170 -10.58 0.77 9.27
N ILE A 171 -9.97 1.07 8.12
CA ILE A 171 -9.16 0.11 7.37
C ILE A 171 -7.70 0.51 7.48
N VAL A 172 -6.82 -0.45 7.73
CA VAL A 172 -5.38 -0.24 7.85
C VAL A 172 -4.66 -0.99 6.73
N PRO A 173 -4.34 -0.32 5.60
CA PRO A 173 -3.39 -0.84 4.62
C PRO A 173 -2.03 -1.06 5.27
N HIS A 174 -1.55 -2.31 5.20
CA HIS A 174 -0.36 -2.76 5.91
C HIS A 174 0.47 -3.75 5.07
N GLY A 175 1.79 -3.78 5.29
CA GLY A 175 2.65 -4.78 4.68
C GLY A 175 2.37 -6.19 5.21
N THR A 176 2.46 -7.21 4.36
CA THR A 176 1.92 -8.54 4.70
C THR A 176 2.77 -9.34 5.68
N ASP A 177 4.06 -9.04 5.83
CA ASP A 177 4.98 -9.91 6.57
C ASP A 177 4.73 -9.88 8.08
N THR A 178 4.40 -8.71 8.64
CA THR A 178 4.14 -8.56 10.08
C THR A 178 2.69 -8.20 10.41
N MET A 179 1.78 -8.18 9.42
CA MET A 179 0.39 -7.75 9.62
C MET A 179 -0.33 -8.50 10.74
N GLY A 180 -0.12 -9.82 10.86
CA GLY A 180 -0.71 -10.62 11.94
C GLY A 180 -0.20 -10.22 13.33
N TYR A 181 1.06 -9.79 13.44
CA TYR A 181 1.63 -9.29 14.70
C TYR A 181 1.02 -7.93 15.07
N THR A 182 0.99 -6.99 14.11
CA THR A 182 0.38 -5.67 14.31
C THR A 182 -1.10 -5.78 14.67
N ALA A 183 -1.86 -6.61 13.95
CA ALA A 183 -3.28 -6.83 14.23
C ALA A 183 -3.49 -7.37 15.66
N ALA A 184 -2.66 -8.30 16.11
CA ALA A 184 -2.72 -8.81 17.48
C ALA A 184 -2.37 -7.74 18.52
N ALA A 185 -1.27 -7.00 18.34
CA ALA A 185 -0.84 -5.93 19.24
C ALA A 185 -1.92 -4.85 19.39
N VAL A 186 -2.47 -4.38 18.27
CA VAL A 186 -3.55 -3.38 18.25
C VAL A 186 -4.84 -3.95 18.85
N SER A 187 -5.15 -5.24 18.64
CA SER A 187 -6.30 -5.88 19.30
C SER A 187 -6.22 -5.78 20.82
N PHE A 188 -5.04 -5.98 21.38
CA PHE A 188 -4.84 -5.82 22.82
C PHE A 188 -4.93 -4.35 23.20
N MET A 189 -4.16 -3.45 22.56
CA MET A 189 -4.13 -2.02 22.91
C MET A 189 -5.51 -1.35 22.86
N LEU A 190 -6.39 -1.74 21.93
CA LEU A 190 -7.74 -1.18 21.81
C LEU A 190 -8.78 -1.90 22.67
N GLY A 191 -8.44 -3.06 23.24
CA GLY A 191 -9.34 -3.90 24.03
C GLY A 191 -10.70 -4.11 23.37
N ASP A 192 -11.75 -3.69 24.06
CA ASP A 192 -13.14 -3.87 23.67
C ASP A 192 -13.64 -2.83 22.63
N VAL A 193 -12.83 -2.54 21.60
CA VAL A 193 -13.15 -1.61 20.52
C VAL A 193 -14.59 -1.76 20.01
N SER A 194 -15.30 -0.63 19.87
CA SER A 194 -16.75 -0.57 19.62
C SER A 194 -17.14 -0.67 18.15
N LYS A 195 -16.17 -0.60 17.24
CA LYS A 195 -16.35 -0.55 15.78
C LYS A 195 -15.30 -1.42 15.08
N PRO A 196 -15.52 -1.83 13.82
CA PRO A 196 -14.57 -2.66 13.09
C PRO A 196 -13.28 -1.89 12.74
N VAL A 197 -12.16 -2.52 13.02
CA VAL A 197 -10.82 -2.15 12.55
C VAL A 197 -10.31 -3.29 11.68
N VAL A 198 -10.11 -3.06 10.38
CA VAL A 198 -9.77 -4.12 9.43
C VAL A 198 -8.41 -3.86 8.81
N PHE A 199 -7.44 -4.72 9.11
CA PHE A 199 -6.14 -4.75 8.45
C PHE A 199 -6.27 -5.43 7.09
N VAL A 200 -5.63 -4.83 6.08
CA VAL A 200 -5.63 -5.33 4.70
C VAL A 200 -4.24 -5.19 4.10
N GLY A 201 -3.89 -6.07 3.17
CA GLY A 201 -2.66 -5.97 2.37
C GLY A 201 -2.83 -6.62 1.01
N ALA A 202 -1.73 -6.73 0.28
CA ALA A 202 -1.73 -7.42 -1.01
C ALA A 202 -0.49 -8.30 -1.13
N GLN A 203 -0.66 -9.53 -1.60
CA GLN A 203 0.41 -10.48 -1.89
C GLN A 203 0.99 -10.27 -3.29
N ARG A 204 0.26 -9.57 -4.15
CA ARG A 204 0.67 -9.14 -5.48
C ARG A 204 0.76 -7.63 -5.48
N SER A 205 1.88 -7.13 -6.00
CA SER A 205 2.13 -5.69 -6.11
C SER A 205 0.97 -4.96 -6.78
N SER A 206 0.55 -3.82 -6.23
CA SER A 206 -0.63 -3.05 -6.67
C SER A 206 -0.52 -2.53 -8.10
N ASP A 207 0.70 -2.40 -8.61
CA ASP A 207 0.98 -2.03 -10.00
C ASP A 207 0.73 -3.14 -11.02
N ARG A 208 0.46 -4.36 -10.55
CA ARG A 208 0.17 -5.49 -11.43
C ARG A 208 -1.34 -5.55 -11.68
N PRO A 209 -1.79 -5.77 -12.93
CA PRO A 209 -3.20 -6.00 -13.23
C PRO A 209 -3.81 -7.19 -12.46
N SER A 210 -2.97 -8.13 -12.03
CA SER A 210 -3.35 -9.27 -11.18
C SER A 210 -3.14 -8.99 -9.69
N SER A 211 -3.16 -7.73 -9.25
CA SER A 211 -3.09 -7.41 -7.84
C SER A 211 -4.35 -7.86 -7.10
N ASP A 212 -4.18 -8.32 -5.86
CA ASP A 212 -5.24 -8.58 -4.89
C ASP A 212 -5.56 -7.34 -4.03
N ALA A 213 -4.90 -6.20 -4.27
CA ALA A 213 -5.04 -4.99 -3.47
C ALA A 213 -6.46 -4.41 -3.46
N SER A 214 -7.03 -4.18 -4.64
CA SER A 214 -8.34 -3.53 -4.80
C SER A 214 -9.46 -4.39 -4.24
N SER A 215 -9.44 -5.69 -4.53
CA SER A 215 -10.46 -6.62 -4.09
C SER A 215 -10.41 -6.88 -2.59
N ASN A 216 -9.22 -7.01 -1.98
CA ASN A 216 -9.09 -7.06 -0.50
C ASN A 216 -9.64 -5.79 0.16
N LEU A 217 -9.34 -4.61 -0.40
CA LEU A 217 -9.79 -3.33 0.13
C LEU A 217 -11.32 -3.20 0.05
N MET A 218 -11.92 -3.55 -1.09
CA MET A 218 -13.38 -3.55 -1.27
C MET A 218 -14.06 -4.55 -0.33
N ALA A 219 -13.50 -5.75 -0.14
CA ALA A 219 -14.05 -6.75 0.77
C ALA A 219 -14.04 -6.23 2.23
N ALA A 220 -12.95 -5.59 2.67
CA ALA A 220 -12.89 -4.96 3.99
C ALA A 220 -13.93 -3.84 4.16
N ALA A 221 -14.12 -3.00 3.15
CA ALA A 221 -15.15 -1.96 3.17
C ALA A 221 -16.56 -2.56 3.28
N ARG A 222 -16.88 -3.58 2.47
CA ARG A 222 -18.18 -4.30 2.54
C ARG A 222 -18.40 -4.92 3.92
N PHE A 223 -17.36 -5.49 4.52
CA PHE A 223 -17.44 -6.04 5.88
C PHE A 223 -17.76 -4.96 6.92
N ILE A 224 -17.12 -3.80 6.86
CA ILE A 224 -17.41 -2.67 7.77
C ILE A 224 -18.87 -2.19 7.59
N VAL A 225 -19.31 -2.05 6.33
CA VAL A 225 -20.64 -1.51 6.04
C VAL A 225 -21.74 -2.49 6.43
N ASN A 226 -21.63 -3.76 6.04
CA ASN A 226 -22.72 -4.73 6.12
C ASN A 226 -22.58 -5.72 7.27
N GLY A 227 -21.40 -5.83 7.90
CA GLY A 227 -21.11 -6.89 8.86
C GLY A 227 -21.62 -6.64 10.28
N ASN A 228 -21.86 -5.38 10.67
CA ASN A 228 -22.26 -4.99 12.03
C ASN A 228 -21.44 -5.72 13.12
N ARG A 229 -20.11 -5.70 12.99
CA ARG A 229 -19.21 -6.44 13.86
C ARG A 229 -18.12 -5.53 14.41
N ALA A 230 -18.01 -5.47 15.74
CA ALA A 230 -16.95 -4.75 16.42
C ALA A 230 -15.74 -5.67 16.70
N GLY A 231 -14.54 -5.11 16.61
CA GLY A 231 -13.30 -5.83 16.84
C GLY A 231 -12.19 -5.46 15.85
N VAL A 232 -11.03 -6.05 16.06
CA VAL A 232 -9.88 -5.96 15.15
C VAL A 232 -9.82 -7.23 14.29
N PHE A 233 -9.70 -7.04 12.99
CA PHE A 233 -9.76 -8.10 11.99
C PHE A 233 -8.65 -7.98 10.96
N VAL A 234 -8.35 -9.09 10.27
CA VAL A 234 -7.58 -9.11 9.03
C VAL A 234 -8.48 -9.61 7.91
N CYS A 235 -8.54 -8.89 6.79
CA CYS A 235 -9.29 -9.29 5.60
C CYS A 235 -8.33 -9.52 4.43
N MET A 236 -8.34 -10.75 3.91
CA MET A 236 -7.51 -11.19 2.78
C MET A 236 -8.30 -12.24 1.98
N HIS A 237 -7.82 -12.58 0.77
CA HIS A 237 -8.33 -13.75 0.06
C HIS A 237 -8.15 -15.02 0.89
N ASP A 238 -9.08 -15.96 0.76
CA ASP A 238 -8.99 -17.30 1.36
C ASP A 238 -8.85 -18.43 0.33
N THR A 239 -8.90 -18.07 -0.96
CA THR A 239 -8.55 -18.94 -2.07
C THR A 239 -7.53 -18.24 -3.00
N PRO A 240 -6.91 -18.96 -3.95
CA PRO A 240 -6.09 -18.33 -4.98
C PRO A 240 -6.89 -17.47 -5.99
N GLY A 241 -8.22 -17.56 -6.00
CA GLY A 241 -9.12 -16.85 -6.92
C GLY A 241 -9.24 -15.35 -6.63
N ASP A 242 -10.27 -14.73 -7.20
CA ASP A 242 -10.60 -13.29 -7.05
C ASP A 242 -11.96 -13.05 -6.36
N ASP A 243 -12.63 -14.12 -5.94
CA ASP A 243 -14.07 -14.14 -5.63
C ASP A 243 -14.41 -14.52 -4.18
N SER A 244 -13.40 -14.81 -3.34
CA SER A 244 -13.62 -15.25 -1.97
C SER A 244 -12.57 -14.66 -1.03
N PHE A 245 -13.06 -14.14 0.11
CA PHE A 245 -12.28 -13.48 1.14
C PHE A 245 -12.66 -14.04 2.52
N ALA A 246 -11.67 -14.14 3.41
CA ALA A 246 -11.90 -14.45 4.81
C ALA A 246 -11.66 -13.21 5.69
N ILE A 247 -12.48 -13.11 6.73
CA ILE A 247 -12.28 -12.19 7.85
C ILE A 247 -11.72 -13.00 9.02
N HIS A 248 -10.49 -12.73 9.40
CA HIS A 248 -9.83 -13.38 10.52
C HIS A 248 -9.89 -12.48 11.76
N ALA A 249 -10.04 -13.05 12.95
CA ALA A 249 -9.82 -12.29 14.18
C ALA A 249 -8.35 -11.88 14.29
N GLY A 250 -8.07 -10.62 14.63
CA GLY A 250 -6.71 -10.05 14.63
C GLY A 250 -5.71 -10.80 15.50
N THR A 251 -6.17 -11.43 16.59
CA THR A 251 -5.34 -12.23 17.51
C THR A 251 -5.19 -13.70 17.12
N ARG A 252 -5.84 -14.14 16.03
CA ARG A 252 -5.92 -15.56 15.63
C ARG A 252 -5.53 -15.79 14.18
N VAL A 253 -4.76 -14.89 13.59
CA VAL A 253 -4.38 -14.92 12.18
C VAL A 253 -2.87 -15.06 12.01
N ARG A 254 -2.45 -15.86 11.03
CA ARG A 254 -1.04 -16.03 10.67
C ARG A 254 -0.85 -16.09 9.17
N LYS A 255 0.21 -15.47 8.66
CA LYS A 255 0.69 -15.67 7.28
C LYS A 255 1.38 -17.03 7.19
N MET A 256 0.72 -17.99 6.55
CA MET A 256 1.13 -19.38 6.40
C MET A 256 1.82 -19.68 5.06
N HIS A 257 1.80 -18.74 4.12
CA HIS A 257 2.49 -18.87 2.84
C HIS A 257 3.23 -17.57 2.50
N SER A 258 4.39 -17.70 1.85
CA SER A 258 5.24 -16.55 1.50
C SER A 258 4.67 -15.66 0.39
N SER A 259 3.92 -16.26 -0.54
CA SER A 259 3.48 -15.57 -1.77
C SER A 259 2.07 -15.87 -2.30
N ARG A 260 1.26 -16.74 -1.68
CA ARG A 260 -0.07 -17.04 -2.22
C ARG A 260 -1.05 -15.98 -1.72
N ARG A 261 -2.15 -15.74 -2.45
CA ARG A 261 -3.19 -14.78 -2.03
C ARG A 261 -3.92 -15.26 -0.77
N ASP A 262 -4.18 -16.56 -0.68
CA ASP A 262 -4.71 -17.27 0.49
C ASP A 262 -3.66 -17.54 1.59
N ALA A 263 -2.64 -16.68 1.69
CA ALA A 263 -1.56 -16.87 2.65
C ALA A 263 -2.02 -16.73 4.10
N PHE A 264 -3.04 -15.92 4.39
CA PHE A 264 -3.48 -15.69 5.76
C PHE A 264 -4.52 -16.73 6.18
N GLN A 265 -4.28 -17.34 7.34
CA GLN A 265 -5.12 -18.41 7.86
C GLN A 265 -5.47 -18.14 9.33
N SER A 266 -6.70 -18.49 9.71
CA SER A 266 -7.09 -18.50 11.12
C SER A 266 -6.51 -19.73 11.81
N ILE A 267 -5.87 -19.54 12.96
CA ILE A 267 -5.17 -20.60 13.71
C ILE A 267 -5.98 -20.95 14.96
N ASN A 268 -6.27 -22.24 15.13
CA ASN A 268 -7.03 -22.83 16.24
C ASN A 268 -8.48 -22.34 16.39
N VAL A 269 -8.99 -21.59 15.40
CA VAL A 269 -10.37 -21.11 15.30
C VAL A 269 -10.76 -21.02 13.83
N PRO A 270 -12.05 -21.13 13.46
CA PRO A 270 -12.48 -20.78 12.11
C PRO A 270 -12.33 -19.27 11.86
N PRO A 271 -12.25 -18.83 10.59
CA PRO A 271 -12.43 -17.42 10.23
C PRO A 271 -13.75 -16.88 10.81
N VAL A 272 -13.78 -15.60 11.16
CA VAL A 272 -14.97 -14.92 11.71
C VAL A 272 -16.11 -14.94 10.69
N ALA A 273 -15.78 -14.67 9.43
CA ALA A 273 -16.72 -14.70 8.33
C ALA A 273 -16.00 -14.95 6.99
N HIS A 274 -16.77 -15.34 5.99
CA HIS A 274 -16.38 -15.32 4.58
C HIS A 274 -17.20 -14.27 3.84
N LEU A 275 -16.60 -13.66 2.83
CA LEU A 275 -17.26 -12.76 1.89
C LEU A 275 -17.05 -13.30 0.48
N ASP A 276 -18.12 -13.35 -0.31
CA ASP A 276 -18.01 -13.59 -1.75
C ASP A 276 -17.79 -12.28 -2.52
N ARG A 277 -17.59 -12.40 -3.83
CA ARG A 277 -17.41 -11.28 -4.76
C ARG A 277 -18.53 -10.23 -4.70
N ASP A 278 -19.76 -10.66 -4.43
CA ASP A 278 -20.93 -9.79 -4.38
C ASP A 278 -21.10 -9.10 -3.02
N GLY A 279 -20.29 -9.49 -2.03
CA GLY A 279 -20.29 -8.93 -0.69
C GLY A 279 -21.22 -9.63 0.29
N LYS A 280 -21.73 -10.81 -0.06
CA LYS A 280 -22.54 -11.61 0.87
C LYS A 280 -21.63 -12.13 1.99
N ILE A 281 -21.99 -11.77 3.22
CA ILE A 281 -21.22 -12.15 4.41
C ILE A 281 -21.83 -13.41 5.03
N THR A 282 -21.03 -14.46 5.20
CA THR A 282 -21.39 -15.66 5.94
C THR A 282 -20.56 -15.74 7.22
N PHE A 283 -21.19 -15.53 8.37
CA PHE A 283 -20.53 -15.58 9.68
C PHE A 283 -20.39 -17.02 10.19
N ASN A 284 -19.20 -17.39 10.64
CA ASN A 284 -18.95 -18.71 11.26
C ASN A 284 -18.95 -18.65 12.79
N THR A 285 -18.77 -17.45 13.37
CA THR A 285 -18.67 -17.27 14.83
C THR A 285 -19.64 -16.20 15.33
N PRO A 286 -20.06 -16.24 16.61
CA PRO A 286 -20.71 -15.12 17.26
C PRO A 286 -19.70 -14.00 17.58
N GLY A 287 -20.20 -12.81 17.93
CA GLY A 287 -19.34 -11.68 18.28
C GLY A 287 -20.12 -10.38 18.43
N ARG A 288 -19.42 -9.34 18.89
CA ARG A 288 -20.04 -8.10 19.39
C ARG A 288 -20.58 -7.23 18.24
N PRO A 289 -21.81 -6.70 18.35
CA PRO A 289 -22.30 -5.71 17.40
C PRO A 289 -21.54 -4.39 17.56
N VAL A 290 -21.62 -3.50 16.56
CA VAL A 290 -21.05 -2.16 16.71
C VAL A 290 -21.84 -1.35 17.74
N SER A 291 -21.14 -0.51 18.50
CA SER A 291 -21.75 0.40 19.48
C SER A 291 -21.21 1.82 19.33
N LYS A 292 -21.78 2.75 20.11
CA LYS A 292 -21.30 4.14 20.21
C LYS A 292 -20.33 4.34 21.37
N ASP A 293 -19.88 3.26 21.99
CA ASP A 293 -18.98 3.35 23.13
C ASP A 293 -17.65 3.94 22.68
N ARG A 294 -17.06 4.74 23.56
CA ARG A 294 -15.77 5.38 23.30
C ARG A 294 -14.69 4.30 23.18
N CYS A 295 -13.83 4.44 22.17
CA CYS A 295 -12.63 3.61 22.07
C CYS A 295 -11.56 4.16 23.00
N GLU A 296 -11.11 3.34 23.94
CA GLU A 296 -9.98 3.63 24.83
C GLU A 296 -8.73 2.89 24.34
N VAL A 297 -7.56 3.43 24.68
CA VAL A 297 -6.26 2.84 24.30
C VAL A 297 -5.48 2.56 25.57
N SER A 298 -4.96 1.34 25.68
CA SER A 298 -4.02 0.93 26.72
C SER A 298 -2.62 0.81 26.10
N PRO A 299 -1.87 1.92 25.95
CA PRO A 299 -0.60 1.94 25.22
C PRO A 299 0.52 1.15 25.91
N ASP A 300 0.44 0.97 27.23
CA ASP A 300 1.48 0.33 28.05
C ASP A 300 1.47 -1.21 28.01
N MET A 301 0.62 -1.83 27.19
CA MET A 301 0.51 -3.30 27.13
C MET A 301 1.58 -4.00 26.27
N CYS A 302 2.56 -3.28 25.72
CA CYS A 302 3.65 -3.84 24.91
C CYS A 302 4.99 -3.19 25.24
#